data_AF-A0A8B6XSB3-F1
#
_entry.id   AF-A0A8B6XSB3-F1
#
_cell.length_a   1.000
_cell.length_b   1.000
_cell.length_c   1.000
_cell.angle_alpha   90.00
_cell.angle_beta   90.00
_cell.angle_gamma   90.00
#
_symmetry.space_group_name_H-M   'P 1'
#
loop_
_entity.id
_entity.type
_entity.pdbx_description
1 polymer ?
#
loop_
_entity_poly.entity_id
_entity_poly.type
_entity_poly.pdbx_seq_one_letter_code
_entity_poly.pdbx_strand_id
1 'polypeptide(L)'
;MIFFTIIAICFMVMDLAATSDSDCADKTSFCPYIIGQCKYVSEVRALCNRSCGVCSVSCSNIQYSARVVCGDASTTQASCIEKSCCWDPSNPIGPWCYKSRGTEGK
;
A
#
# COMPACT_ATOMS: atom_id res chain seq x y z
N MET A 1 -23.52 -2.39 38.36
CA MET A 1 -22.39 -3.19 37.80
C MET A 1 -22.41 -3.27 36.26
N ILE A 2 -23.20 -2.44 35.57
CA ILE A 2 -23.29 -2.40 34.10
C ILE A 2 -22.31 -1.36 33.51
N PHE A 3 -21.85 -0.39 34.31
CA PHE A 3 -20.90 0.64 33.88
C PHE A 3 -19.47 0.11 33.67
N PHE A 4 -19.02 -0.89 34.44
CA PHE A 4 -17.69 -1.48 34.28
C PHE A 4 -17.58 -2.35 33.02
N THR A 5 -18.66 -2.97 32.57
CA THR A 5 -18.66 -3.76 31.34
C THR A 5 -18.60 -2.88 30.09
N ILE A 6 -19.22 -1.70 30.10
CA ILE A 6 -19.21 -0.77 28.95
C ILE A 6 -17.79 -0.23 28.69
N ILE A 7 -17.01 0.05 29.74
CA ILE A 7 -15.63 0.54 29.62
C ILE A 7 -14.71 -0.54 29.01
N ALA A 8 -14.88 -1.81 29.39
CA ALA A 8 -14.12 -2.92 28.82
C ALA A 8 -14.47 -3.20 27.35
N ILE A 9 -15.74 -3.02 26.97
CA ILE A 9 -16.19 -3.19 25.58
C ILE A 9 -15.66 -2.05 24.69
N CYS A 10 -15.54 -0.82 25.23
CA CYS A 10 -14.94 0.31 24.51
C CYS A 10 -13.43 0.16 24.25
N PHE A 11 -12.69 -0.53 25.12
CA PHE A 11 -11.26 -0.78 24.91
C PHE A 11 -10.98 -1.74 23.73
N MET A 12 -11.93 -2.61 23.37
CA MET A 12 -11.74 -3.56 22.26
C MET A 12 -12.02 -2.97 20.87
N VAL A 13 -12.59 -1.76 20.77
CA VAL A 13 -12.99 -1.14 19.49
C VAL A 13 -12.10 0.02 19.03
N MET A 14 -10.97 0.25 19.70
CA MET A 14 -10.03 1.34 19.36
C MET A 14 -8.75 0.92 18.65
N ASP A 15 -8.55 -0.36 18.33
CA ASP A 15 -7.60 -0.74 17.27
C ASP A 15 -8.23 -0.48 15.90
N LEU A 16 -8.43 0.82 15.67
CA LEU A 16 -8.53 1.48 14.40
C LEU A 16 -7.46 0.90 13.48
N ALA A 17 -7.88 -0.04 12.64
CA ALA A 17 -7.14 -0.44 11.45
C ALA A 17 -7.02 0.77 10.51
N ALA A 18 -6.14 1.70 10.87
CA ALA A 18 -5.59 2.67 9.95
C ALA A 18 -4.48 1.98 9.16
N THR A 19 -4.84 1.12 8.22
CA THR A 19 -3.94 0.71 7.14
C THR A 19 -4.46 1.20 5.80
N SER A 20 -5.02 2.40 5.77
CA SER A 20 -5.24 3.11 4.51
C SER A 20 -3.88 3.57 3.98
N ASP A 21 -3.46 2.93 2.88
CA ASP A 21 -2.52 3.40 1.84
C ASP A 21 -1.13 2.72 1.74
N SER A 22 -0.75 1.84 2.67
CA SER A 22 0.45 0.97 2.52
C SER A 22 0.16 -0.42 1.95
N ASP A 23 -1.10 -0.79 1.87
CA ASP A 23 -1.50 -2.20 1.73
C ASP A 23 -1.58 -2.68 0.29
N CYS A 24 -1.26 -1.83 -0.69
CA CYS A 24 -1.23 -2.24 -2.09
C CYS A 24 0.12 -2.83 -2.55
N ALA A 25 0.98 -3.19 -1.61
CA ALA A 25 2.17 -3.99 -1.88
C ALA A 25 1.85 -5.48 -1.71
N ASP A 26 2.50 -6.32 -2.50
CA ASP A 26 2.56 -7.74 -2.22
C ASP A 26 3.37 -7.95 -0.93
N LYS A 27 2.81 -8.68 0.03
CA LYS A 27 3.40 -8.99 1.34
C LYS A 27 4.44 -10.10 1.28
N THR A 28 4.59 -10.73 0.11
CA THR A 28 5.53 -11.82 -0.12
C THR A 28 6.12 -11.73 -1.51
N SER A 29 7.41 -12.06 -1.63
CA SER A 29 8.11 -12.16 -2.91
C SER A 29 7.68 -13.37 -3.74
N PHE A 30 6.89 -14.29 -3.17
CA PHE A 30 6.42 -15.48 -3.88
C PHE A 30 5.24 -15.23 -4.82
N CYS A 31 4.65 -14.05 -4.81
CA CYS A 31 3.46 -13.72 -5.63
C CYS A 31 3.59 -14.02 -7.13
N PRO A 32 4.74 -13.81 -7.80
CA PRO A 32 4.92 -14.20 -9.20
C PRO A 32 4.75 -15.71 -9.45
N TYR A 33 4.99 -16.55 -8.44
CA TYR A 33 4.92 -18.02 -8.54
C TYR A 33 3.54 -18.58 -8.20
N ILE A 34 2.70 -17.81 -7.49
CA ILE A 34 1.38 -18.26 -7.03
C ILE A 34 0.23 -17.42 -7.61
N ILE A 35 0.49 -16.60 -8.63
CA ILE A 35 -0.52 -15.74 -9.27
C ILE A 35 -1.74 -16.51 -9.82
N GLY A 36 -1.56 -17.77 -10.22
CA GLY A 36 -2.67 -18.65 -10.64
C GLY A 36 -3.64 -19.00 -9.50
N GLN A 37 -3.25 -18.81 -8.24
CA GLN A 37 -4.04 -19.14 -7.06
C GLN A 37 -4.94 -17.99 -6.60
N CYS A 38 -4.86 -16.80 -7.23
CA CYS A 38 -5.65 -15.61 -6.87
C CYS A 38 -7.17 -15.82 -6.87
N LYS A 39 -7.68 -16.86 -7.56
CA LYS A 39 -9.12 -17.19 -7.57
C LYS A 39 -9.50 -18.32 -6.62
N TYR A 40 -8.55 -19.14 -6.19
CA TYR A 40 -8.81 -20.37 -5.46
C TYR A 40 -8.44 -20.27 -3.98
N VAL A 41 -7.50 -19.40 -3.63
CA VAL A 41 -6.96 -19.26 -2.28
C VAL A 41 -7.09 -17.81 -1.84
N SER A 42 -7.95 -17.55 -0.85
CA SER A 42 -8.19 -16.22 -0.29
C SER A 42 -6.94 -15.60 0.32
N GLU A 43 -6.08 -16.41 0.92
CA GLU A 43 -4.80 -16.01 1.50
C GLU A 43 -3.87 -15.44 0.44
N VAL A 44 -3.91 -15.99 -0.79
CA VAL A 44 -3.11 -15.47 -1.90
C VAL A 44 -3.60 -14.08 -2.30
N ARG A 45 -4.90 -13.81 -2.27
CA ARG A 45 -5.41 -12.44 -2.48
C ARG A 45 -5.05 -11.49 -1.34
N ALA A 46 -4.89 -11.98 -0.11
CA ALA A 46 -4.54 -11.18 1.07
C ALA A 46 -3.02 -10.91 1.21
N LEU A 47 -2.20 -11.78 0.59
CA LEU A 47 -0.74 -11.64 0.54
C LEU A 47 -0.29 -10.95 -0.75
N CYS A 48 -0.96 -11.19 -1.87
CA CYS A 48 -0.56 -10.74 -3.20
C CYS A 48 -1.51 -9.68 -3.76
N ASN A 49 -1.73 -8.62 -2.99
CA ASN A 49 -2.72 -7.59 -3.29
C ASN A 49 -2.53 -6.96 -4.69
N ARG A 50 -1.28 -6.74 -5.10
CA ARG A 50 -0.96 -6.17 -6.42
C ARG A 50 -0.96 -7.23 -7.50
N SER A 51 -0.28 -8.36 -7.26
CA SER A 51 -0.17 -9.43 -8.25
C SER A 51 -1.53 -10.05 -8.59
N CYS A 52 -2.47 -10.11 -7.63
CA CYS A 52 -3.83 -10.57 -7.86
C CYS A 52 -4.80 -9.48 -8.36
N GLY A 53 -4.31 -8.24 -8.56
CA GLY A 53 -5.13 -7.11 -9.01
C GLY A 53 -6.21 -6.66 -8.01
N VAL A 54 -6.07 -7.01 -6.73
CA VAL A 54 -6.97 -6.57 -5.64
C VAL A 54 -6.90 -5.05 -5.47
N CYS A 55 -5.73 -4.48 -5.77
CA CYS A 55 -5.52 -3.06 -5.81
C CYS A 55 -4.52 -2.72 -6.91
N SER A 56 -4.53 -1.46 -7.33
CA SER A 56 -3.56 -0.92 -8.27
C SER A 56 -2.85 0.28 -7.66
N VAL A 57 -1.58 0.41 -8.02
CA VAL A 57 -0.85 1.63 -7.74
C VAL A 57 -1.23 2.67 -8.77
N SER A 58 -1.89 3.72 -8.29
CA SER A 58 -2.16 4.89 -9.09
C SER A 58 -1.13 5.96 -8.76
N CYS A 59 -0.25 6.26 -9.72
CA CYS A 59 0.66 7.41 -9.65
C CYS A 59 -0.06 8.71 -10.03
N SER A 60 -1.36 8.80 -9.70
CA SER A 60 -2.21 9.96 -9.93
C SER A 60 -1.58 11.23 -9.35
N ASN A 61 -2.08 12.38 -9.80
CA ASN A 61 -1.56 13.74 -9.57
C ASN A 61 -1.45 14.12 -8.07
N ILE A 62 -0.54 13.47 -7.34
CA ILE A 62 -0.17 13.83 -5.98
C ILE A 62 0.59 15.15 -6.10
N GLN A 63 0.06 16.16 -5.42
CA GLN A 63 0.69 17.47 -5.34
C GLN A 63 2.16 17.28 -4.93
N TYR A 64 3.06 17.91 -5.68
CA TYR A 64 4.51 17.82 -5.53
C TYR A 64 4.98 17.95 -4.06
N SER A 65 4.43 18.90 -3.31
CA SER A 65 4.75 19.14 -1.89
C SER A 65 4.19 18.08 -0.92
N ALA A 66 3.20 17.30 -1.34
CA ALA A 66 2.56 16.26 -0.54
C ALA A 66 3.16 14.86 -0.81
N ARG A 67 4.17 14.77 -1.69
CA ARG A 67 4.86 13.52 -2.00
C ARG A 67 5.67 13.03 -0.81
N VAL A 68 5.46 11.78 -0.44
CA VAL A 68 6.26 11.09 0.59
C VAL A 68 7.35 10.29 -0.11
N VAL A 69 8.60 10.49 0.29
CA VAL A 69 9.77 9.77 -0.25
C VAL A 69 9.53 8.25 -0.21
N CYS A 70 9.84 7.58 -1.31
CA CYS A 70 9.91 6.13 -1.35
C CYS A 70 11.36 5.66 -1.54
N GLY A 71 11.90 4.99 -0.52
CA GLY A 71 13.29 4.51 -0.52
C GLY A 71 14.29 5.63 -0.21
N ASP A 72 15.47 5.56 -0.82
CA ASP A 72 16.60 6.45 -0.54
C ASP A 72 16.59 7.68 -1.45
N ALA A 73 17.11 8.81 -0.97
CA ALA A 73 17.13 10.08 -1.71
C ALA A 73 17.88 10.01 -3.07
N SER A 74 18.76 9.02 -3.24
CA SER A 74 19.58 8.78 -4.44
C SER A 74 19.05 7.63 -5.30
N THR A 75 17.75 7.38 -5.31
CA THR A 75 17.18 6.25 -6.07
C THR A 75 17.07 6.57 -7.57
N THR A 76 17.32 5.57 -8.41
CA THR A 76 17.10 5.65 -9.86
C THR A 76 15.63 5.38 -10.20
N GLN A 77 15.20 5.73 -11.41
CA GLN A 77 13.86 5.36 -11.89
C GLN A 77 13.63 3.85 -11.77
N ALA A 78 14.59 3.02 -12.18
CA ALA A 78 14.48 1.57 -12.13
C ALA A 78 14.27 1.06 -10.69
N SER A 79 15.12 1.50 -9.76
CA SER A 79 15.03 1.09 -8.35
C SER A 79 13.77 1.61 -7.66
N CYS A 80 13.23 2.75 -8.09
CA CYS A 80 11.95 3.28 -7.60
C CYS A 80 10.77 2.38 -8.03
N ILE A 81 10.73 1.99 -9.31
CA ILE A 81 9.67 1.14 -9.86
C ILE A 81 9.77 -0.29 -9.29
N GLU A 82 10.98 -0.81 -9.10
CA GLU A 82 11.22 -2.10 -8.44
C GLU A 82 10.68 -2.12 -7.00
N LYS A 83 10.88 -1.02 -6.26
CA LYS A 83 10.26 -0.78 -4.95
C LYS A 83 8.75 -0.51 -5.02
N SER A 84 8.14 -0.70 -6.20
CA SER A 84 6.70 -0.63 -6.39
C SER A 84 6.10 0.75 -6.11
N CYS A 85 6.91 1.79 -6.32
CA CYS A 85 6.61 3.21 -6.09
C CYS A 85 6.46 4.00 -7.39
N CYS A 86 6.13 5.29 -7.27
CA CYS A 86 5.93 6.20 -8.39
C CYS A 86 7.17 7.03 -8.67
N TRP A 87 7.48 7.22 -9.96
CA TRP A 87 8.57 8.05 -10.43
C TRP A 87 8.03 9.21 -11.27
N ASP A 88 8.29 10.44 -10.87
CA ASP A 88 7.99 11.65 -11.67
C ASP A 88 9.08 12.73 -11.48
N PRO A 89 9.96 12.92 -12.47
CA PRO A 89 11.01 13.94 -12.45
C PRO A 89 10.55 15.30 -13.01
N SER A 90 9.29 15.48 -13.41
CA SER A 90 8.81 16.69 -14.09
C SER A 90 8.85 17.96 -13.23
N ASN A 91 9.02 17.86 -11.92
CA ASN A 91 9.13 19.00 -11.03
C ASN A 91 10.13 18.74 -9.87
N PRO A 92 10.96 19.73 -9.50
CA PRO A 92 11.90 19.60 -8.38
C PRO A 92 11.27 19.81 -6.99
N ILE A 93 9.99 20.20 -6.90
CA ILE A 93 9.28 20.33 -5.63
C ILE A 93 8.97 18.91 -5.12
N GLY A 94 9.65 18.50 -4.05
CA GLY A 94 9.49 17.17 -3.46
C GLY A 94 10.25 16.05 -4.19
N PRO A 95 10.16 14.81 -3.70
CA PRO A 95 10.93 13.69 -4.24
C PRO A 95 10.40 13.20 -5.60
N TRP A 96 11.32 12.83 -6.49
CA TRP A 96 10.99 12.18 -7.76
C TRP A 96 10.50 10.76 -7.57
N CYS A 97 11.07 10.02 -6.60
CA CYS A 97 10.55 8.72 -6.18
C CYS A 97 9.68 8.89 -4.94
N TYR A 98 8.38 8.63 -5.10
CA TYR A 98 7.40 8.83 -4.05
C TYR A 98 6.43 7.65 -3.93
N LYS A 99 5.83 7.52 -2.76
CA LYS A 99 4.80 6.51 -2.52
C LYS A 99 3.56 6.80 -3.36
N SER A 100 3.01 5.74 -3.94
CA SER A 100 1.73 5.77 -4.61
C SER A 100 0.59 5.86 -3.62
N ARG A 101 -0.58 6.32 -4.09
CA ARG A 101 -1.84 6.03 -3.40
C ARG A 101 -2.37 4.70 -3.90
N GLY A 102 -2.72 3.81 -2.98
CA GLY A 102 -3.42 2.58 -3.28
C GLY A 102 -4.85 2.90 -3.68
N THR A 103 -5.27 2.44 -4.86
CA THR A 103 -6.69 2.42 -5.23
C THR A 103 -7.15 0.97 -5.29
N GLU A 104 -8.25 0.65 -4.61
CA GLU A 104 -8.85 -0.69 -4.64
C GLU A 104 -9.32 -1.02 -6.06
N GLY A 105 -8.95 -2.22 -6.54
CA GLY A 105 -9.34 -2.74 -7.84
C GLY A 105 -10.73 -3.37 -7.75
N LYS A 106 -11.63 -2.98 -8.65
CA LYS A 106 -13.04 -3.38 -8.68
C LYS A 106 -13.25 -4.74 -9.34
#